data_AF-A0A5S5CTS1-F1
#
_entry.id   AF-A0A5S5CTS1-F1
#
_cell.length_a   1.000
_cell.length_b   1.000
_cell.length_c   1.000
_cell.angle_alpha   90.00
_cell.angle_beta   90.00
_cell.angle_gamma   90.00
#
_symmetry.space_group_name_H-M   'P 1'
#
loop_
_entity.id
_entity.type
_entity.pdbx_description
1 polymer ?
#
loop_
_entity_poly.entity_id
_entity_poly.type
_entity_poly.pdbx_seq_one_letter_code
_entity_poly.pdbx_strand_id
1 'polypeptide(L)'
;MTSPLSDRRPGARAYWYVLGVLWLLPALAVVVGSLVLPDENADGQCTGIGFGCSVTPADGVGLAAAFAAPFLGIGGLLGMVLLALLRDRPAFARMPPSLQALAVLAVLVAAAVGIAVAVLD
;
A
#
# COMPACT_ATOMS: atom_id res chain seq x y z
N MET A 1 2.82 43.25 -10.35
CA MET A 1 3.91 42.25 -10.42
C MET A 1 3.47 41.03 -9.61
N THR A 2 2.85 40.07 -10.27
CA THR A 2 2.41 38.80 -9.67
C THR A 2 3.39 37.73 -10.12
N SER A 3 4.32 37.32 -9.25
CA SER A 3 5.18 36.17 -9.51
C SER A 3 4.32 34.91 -9.68
N PRO A 4 4.61 34.04 -10.67
CA PRO A 4 3.80 32.87 -10.94
C PRO A 4 3.94 31.83 -9.81
N LEU A 5 2.81 31.43 -9.21
CA LEU A 5 2.66 30.31 -8.28
C LEU A 5 2.83 28.94 -8.99
N SER A 6 3.92 28.76 -9.72
CA SER A 6 4.18 27.53 -10.47
C SER A 6 5.57 26.97 -10.19
N ASP A 7 6.03 27.08 -8.94
CA ASP A 7 7.11 26.22 -8.47
C ASP A 7 6.50 24.88 -8.04
N ARG A 8 6.13 24.06 -9.03
CA ARG A 8 5.81 22.64 -8.81
C ARG A 8 7.09 21.99 -8.33
N ARG A 9 7.31 21.97 -7.01
CA ARG A 9 8.42 21.29 -6.34
C ARG A 9 8.61 19.92 -7.02
N PRO A 10 9.72 19.70 -7.75
CA PRO A 10 9.96 18.47 -8.52
C PRO A 10 9.87 17.18 -7.67
N GLY A 11 9.89 17.31 -6.34
CA GLY A 11 9.68 16.22 -5.39
C GLY A 11 8.23 15.76 -5.17
N ALA A 12 7.18 16.56 -5.43
CA ALA A 12 5.83 16.15 -5.04
C ALA A 12 5.39 14.78 -5.64
N ARG A 13 5.93 14.42 -6.82
CA ARG A 13 5.62 13.17 -7.51
C ARG A 13 6.01 11.89 -6.77
N ALA A 14 7.09 11.89 -5.97
CA ALA A 14 7.47 10.67 -5.25
C ALA A 14 6.47 10.33 -4.13
N TYR A 15 5.87 11.35 -3.50
CA TYR A 15 4.78 11.13 -2.53
C TYR A 15 3.58 10.46 -3.22
N TRP A 16 3.24 10.89 -4.44
CA TRP A 16 2.19 10.26 -5.22
C TRP A 16 2.47 8.80 -5.57
N TYR A 17 3.73 8.44 -5.84
CA TYR A 17 4.09 7.04 -6.07
C TYR A 17 3.95 6.19 -4.79
N VAL A 18 4.43 6.69 -3.65
CA VAL A 18 4.29 5.97 -2.37
C VAL A 18 2.82 5.83 -1.98
N LEU A 19 2.03 6.90 -2.10
CA LEU A 19 0.58 6.89 -1.89
C LEU A 19 -0.12 5.92 -2.84
N GLY A 20 0.27 5.96 -4.11
CA GLY A 20 -0.27 5.10 -5.16
C GLY A 20 -0.07 3.63 -4.84
N VAL A 21 1.15 3.25 -4.45
CA VAL A 21 1.49 1.84 -4.19
C VAL A 21 0.91 1.32 -2.88
N LEU A 22 0.97 2.10 -1.80
CA LEU A 22 0.61 1.60 -0.46
C LEU A 22 -0.87 1.78 -0.10
N TRP A 23 -1.59 2.70 -0.76
CA TRP A 23 -3.00 2.96 -0.45
C TRP A 23 -3.90 2.86 -1.66
N LEU A 24 -3.60 3.56 -2.76
CA LEU A 24 -4.52 3.61 -3.90
C LEU A 24 -4.63 2.25 -4.60
N LEU A 25 -3.51 1.58 -4.85
CA LEU A 25 -3.46 0.29 -5.54
C LEU A 25 -4.16 -0.81 -4.71
N PRO A 26 -3.91 -0.98 -3.40
CA PRO A 26 -4.66 -1.92 -2.58
C PRO A 26 -6.15 -1.58 -2.49
N ALA A 27 -6.50 -0.30 -2.30
CA ALA A 27 -7.91 0.10 -2.25
C ALA A 27 -8.63 -0.21 -3.56
N LEU A 28 -7.99 0.06 -4.70
CA LEU A 28 -8.52 -0.29 -6.01
C LEU A 28 -8.64 -1.81 -6.18
N ALA A 29 -7.65 -2.58 -5.72
CA ALA A 29 -7.70 -4.03 -5.77
C ALA A 29 -8.86 -4.60 -4.95
N VAL A 30 -9.17 -4.01 -3.79
CA VAL A 30 -10.33 -4.40 -2.97
C VAL A 30 -11.63 -4.07 -3.68
N VAL A 31 -11.78 -2.85 -4.21
CA VAL A 31 -13.00 -2.42 -4.91
C VAL A 31 -13.23 -3.25 -6.17
N VAL A 32 -12.20 -3.44 -6.99
CA VAL A 32 -12.30 -4.28 -8.20
C VAL A 32 -12.57 -5.72 -7.80
N GLY A 33 -11.89 -6.22 -6.77
CA GLY A 33 -12.07 -7.57 -6.28
C GLY A 33 -13.51 -7.84 -5.84
N SER A 34 -14.10 -6.94 -5.05
CA SER A 34 -15.50 -7.07 -4.59
C SER A 34 -16.53 -6.95 -5.71
N LEU A 35 -16.18 -6.36 -6.85
CA LEU A 35 -17.10 -6.18 -7.99
C LEU A 35 -16.98 -7.29 -9.04
N VAL A 36 -15.83 -7.99 -9.08
CA VAL A 36 -15.50 -8.95 -10.14
C VAL A 36 -15.50 -10.39 -9.61
N LEU A 37 -15.18 -10.61 -8.34
CA LEU A 37 -15.12 -11.96 -7.78
C LEU A 37 -16.53 -12.49 -7.48
N PRO A 38 -16.74 -13.80 -7.57
CA PRO A 38 -18.02 -14.43 -7.21
C PRO A 38 -18.38 -14.22 -5.74
N ASP A 39 -19.66 -13.91 -5.51
CA ASP A 39 -20.27 -13.81 -4.17
C ASP A 39 -20.77 -15.17 -3.65
N GLU A 40 -20.54 -16.25 -4.38
CA GLU A 40 -20.96 -17.62 -4.03
C GLU A 40 -19.80 -18.62 -4.17
N ASN A 41 -19.84 -19.66 -3.34
CA ASN A 41 -18.92 -20.78 -3.41
C ASN A 41 -19.48 -21.86 -4.34
N ALA A 42 -18.60 -22.60 -5.03
CA ALA A 42 -19.01 -23.79 -5.77
C ALA A 42 -19.65 -24.84 -4.83
N ASP A 43 -20.59 -25.61 -5.36
CA ASP A 43 -21.20 -26.78 -4.70
C ASP A 43 -22.04 -26.51 -3.43
N GLY A 44 -22.65 -25.32 -3.30
CA GLY A 44 -23.62 -25.04 -2.23
C GLY A 44 -23.00 -24.97 -0.83
N GLN A 45 -21.68 -24.75 -0.75
CA GLN A 45 -20.96 -24.48 0.49
C GLN A 45 -21.49 -23.16 1.08
N CYS A 46 -22.27 -23.25 2.16
CA CYS A 46 -23.13 -22.18 2.64
C CYS A 46 -22.40 -20.84 2.87
N THR A 47 -23.15 -19.77 2.76
CA THR A 47 -22.63 -18.39 2.71
C THR A 47 -22.24 -17.87 4.09
N GLY A 48 -20.96 -17.53 4.27
CA GLY A 48 -20.52 -16.50 5.24
C GLY A 48 -20.18 -16.93 6.67
N ILE A 49 -19.60 -15.97 7.40
CA ILE A 49 -18.88 -16.15 8.67
C ILE A 49 -19.80 -16.44 9.87
N GLY A 50 -19.88 -17.73 10.24
CA GLY A 50 -20.45 -18.17 11.53
C GLY A 50 -21.10 -19.55 11.50
N PHE A 51 -20.30 -20.60 11.66
CA PHE A 51 -20.70 -22.00 11.96
C PHE A 51 -20.98 -22.96 10.78
N GLY A 52 -20.08 -23.03 9.78
CA GLY A 52 -19.93 -24.27 9.01
C GLY A 52 -19.38 -24.22 7.58
N CYS A 53 -19.15 -23.04 6.99
CA CYS A 53 -18.90 -22.95 5.55
C CYS A 53 -17.80 -21.96 5.14
N SER A 54 -17.33 -22.11 3.91
CA SER A 54 -16.15 -21.43 3.37
C SER A 54 -16.40 -19.96 3.03
N VAL A 55 -15.36 -19.14 3.21
CA VAL A 55 -15.36 -17.72 2.83
C VAL A 55 -15.50 -17.60 1.31
N THR A 56 -16.47 -16.81 0.85
CA THR A 56 -16.65 -16.56 -0.60
C THR A 56 -15.43 -15.83 -1.16
N PRO A 57 -15.11 -15.95 -2.45
CA PRO A 57 -13.99 -15.24 -3.04
C PRO A 57 -14.08 -13.72 -2.82
N ALA A 58 -15.26 -13.11 -2.98
CA ALA A 58 -15.49 -11.68 -2.72
C ALA A 58 -15.28 -11.31 -1.24
N ASP A 59 -15.84 -12.08 -0.29
CA ASP A 59 -15.64 -11.86 1.15
C ASP A 59 -14.17 -12.06 1.57
N GLY A 60 -13.47 -12.97 0.88
CA GLY A 60 -12.05 -13.24 1.11
C GLY A 60 -11.17 -12.03 0.82
N VAL A 61 -11.53 -11.23 -0.20
CA VAL A 61 -10.86 -9.95 -0.47
C VAL A 61 -11.09 -8.96 0.67
N GLY A 62 -12.32 -8.86 1.17
CA GLY A 62 -12.65 -8.01 2.32
C GLY A 62 -11.89 -8.43 3.59
N LEU A 63 -11.82 -9.73 3.86
CA LEU A 63 -11.08 -10.28 4.99
C LEU A 63 -9.58 -10.01 4.87
N ALA A 64 -8.99 -10.26 3.71
CA ALA A 64 -7.59 -9.96 3.44
C ALA A 64 -7.30 -8.45 3.60
N ALA A 65 -8.21 -7.59 3.14
CA ALA A 65 -8.10 -6.15 3.31
C ALA A 65 -8.12 -5.74 4.79
N ALA A 66 -9.02 -6.33 5.59
CA ALA A 66 -9.11 -6.05 7.01
C ALA A 66 -7.81 -6.40 7.76
N PHE A 67 -7.18 -7.53 7.42
CA PHE A 67 -5.89 -7.91 7.98
C PHE A 67 -4.72 -7.07 7.45
N ALA A 68 -4.73 -6.70 6.17
CA ALA A 68 -3.65 -5.91 5.57
C ALA A 68 -3.71 -4.41 5.95
N ALA A 69 -4.90 -3.87 6.21
CA ALA A 69 -5.14 -2.45 6.48
C ALA A 69 -4.24 -1.83 7.56
N PRO A 70 -4.05 -2.41 8.76
CA PRO A 70 -3.17 -1.82 9.77
C PRO A 70 -1.72 -1.74 9.28
N PHE A 71 -1.22 -2.77 8.59
CA PHE A 71 0.15 -2.80 8.08
C PHE A 71 0.35 -1.82 6.93
N LEU A 72 -0.60 -1.73 6.00
CA LEU A 72 -0.57 -0.75 4.91
C LEU A 72 -0.70 0.69 5.42
N GLY A 73 -1.52 0.91 6.46
CA GLY A 73 -1.64 2.20 7.13
C GLY A 73 -0.32 2.64 7.76
N ILE A 74 0.25 1.80 8.63
CA ILE A 74 1.52 2.08 9.31
C ILE A 74 2.67 2.20 8.29
N GLY A 75 2.79 1.23 7.37
CA GLY A 75 3.83 1.23 6.33
C GLY A 75 3.76 2.45 5.43
N GLY A 76 2.56 2.89 5.06
CA GLY A 76 2.35 4.13 4.30
C GLY A 76 2.81 5.37 5.05
N LEU A 77 2.43 5.51 6.33
CA LEU A 77 2.88 6.63 7.17
C LEU A 77 4.39 6.65 7.33
N LEU A 78 5.00 5.50 7.63
CA LEU A 78 6.45 5.37 7.74
C LEU A 78 7.15 5.71 6.42
N GLY A 79 6.60 5.29 5.29
CA GLY A 79 7.09 5.65 3.96
C GLY A 79 7.08 7.15 3.71
N MET A 80 5.99 7.84 4.07
CA MET A 80 5.89 9.30 3.93
C MET A 80 6.90 10.03 4.81
N VAL A 81 7.06 9.60 6.06
CA VAL A 81 8.03 10.17 7.00
C VAL A 81 9.45 9.93 6.49
N LEU A 82 9.79 8.71 6.09
CA LEU A 82 11.11 8.37 5.58
C LEU A 82 11.44 9.18 4.32
N LEU A 83 10.48 9.34 3.41
CA LEU A 83 10.65 10.15 2.20
C LEU A 83 10.87 11.63 2.54
N ALA A 84 10.20 12.16 3.56
CA ALA A 84 10.41 13.53 4.04
C ALA A 84 11.83 13.70 4.61
N LEU A 85 12.26 12.79 5.51
CA LEU A 85 13.59 12.84 6.15
C LEU A 85 14.74 12.67 5.14
N LEU A 86 14.59 11.77 4.17
CA LEU A 86 15.64 11.51 3.18
C LEU A 86 15.75 12.64 2.16
N ARG A 87 14.68 13.39 1.92
CA ARG A 87 14.70 14.51 0.97
C ARG A 87 15.56 15.68 1.38
N ASP A 88 15.78 15.86 2.68
CA ASP A 88 16.70 16.88 3.17
C ASP A 88 18.17 16.52 2.85
N ARG A 89 18.44 15.29 2.40
CA ARG A 89 19.78 14.87 1.99
C ARG A 89 20.06 15.23 0.52
N PRO A 90 21.17 15.94 0.23
CA PRO A 90 21.45 16.47 -1.11
C PRO A 90 21.71 15.38 -2.16
N ALA A 91 22.19 14.20 -1.76
CA ALA A 91 22.38 13.07 -2.67
C ALA A 91 21.04 12.45 -3.11
N PHE A 92 20.09 12.34 -2.17
CA PHE A 92 18.78 11.75 -2.42
C PHE A 92 17.85 12.71 -3.17
N ALA A 93 17.90 14.01 -2.83
CA ALA A 93 17.12 15.05 -3.50
C ALA A 93 17.40 15.16 -5.01
N ARG A 94 18.62 14.81 -5.45
CA ARG A 94 19.02 14.79 -6.88
C ARG A 94 18.45 13.61 -7.66
N MET A 95 17.98 12.56 -6.99
CA MET A 95 17.43 11.38 -7.67
C MET A 95 16.10 11.71 -8.33
N PRO A 96 15.75 11.06 -9.47
CA PRO A 96 14.41 11.19 -10.02
C PRO A 96 13.36 10.66 -9.03
N PRO A 97 12.13 11.21 -9.05
CA PRO A 97 11.12 10.91 -8.05
C PRO A 97 10.69 9.43 -8.00
N SER A 98 10.80 8.71 -9.12
CA SER A 98 10.55 7.27 -9.18
C SER A 98 11.58 6.47 -8.38
N LEU A 99 12.88 6.81 -8.49
CA LEU A 99 13.94 6.15 -7.72
C LEU A 99 13.86 6.49 -6.22
N GLN A 100 13.43 7.71 -5.87
CA GLN A 100 13.19 8.08 -4.47
C GLN A 100 12.09 7.20 -3.85
N ALA A 101 10.96 7.04 -4.56
CA ALA A 101 9.88 6.18 -4.12
C ALA A 101 10.30 4.70 -4.05
N LEU A 102 10.99 4.22 -5.07
CA LEU A 102 11.50 2.84 -5.12
C LEU A 102 12.44 2.54 -3.95
N ALA A 103 13.37 3.45 -3.63
CA ALA A 103 14.28 3.28 -2.51
C ALA A 103 13.55 3.19 -1.17
N VAL A 104 12.56 4.07 -0.94
CA VAL A 104 11.72 4.03 0.27
C VAL A 104 10.93 2.73 0.36
N LEU A 105 10.28 2.32 -0.74
CA LEU A 105 9.52 1.08 -0.80
C LEU A 105 10.42 -0.15 -0.56
N ALA A 106 11.63 -0.16 -1.13
CA ALA A 106 12.60 -1.23 -0.92
C ALA A 106 13.03 -1.35 0.55
N VAL A 107 13.26 -0.22 1.24
CA VAL A 107 13.57 -0.21 2.67
C VAL A 107 12.39 -0.75 3.49
N LEU A 108 11.17 -0.33 3.19
CA LEU A 108 9.97 -0.83 3.89
C LEU A 108 9.78 -2.33 3.70
N VAL A 109 9.94 -2.82 2.46
CA VAL A 109 9.83 -4.26 2.14
C VAL A 109 10.91 -5.05 2.87
N ALA A 110 12.17 -4.61 2.81
CA ALA A 110 13.26 -5.28 3.51
C ALA A 110 13.04 -5.32 5.02
N ALA A 111 12.55 -4.23 5.62
CA ALA A 111 12.21 -4.18 7.04
C ALA A 111 11.06 -5.15 7.39
N ALA A 112 9.98 -5.14 6.59
CA ALA A 112 8.85 -6.04 6.79
C ALA A 112 9.25 -7.51 6.67
N VAL A 113 10.08 -7.86 5.67
CA VAL A 113 10.61 -9.23 5.50
C VAL A 113 11.50 -9.61 6.68
N GLY A 114 12.40 -8.73 7.11
CA GLY A 114 13.27 -9.01 8.26
C GLY A 114 12.48 -9.24 9.56
N ILE A 115 11.43 -8.45 9.80
CA ILE A 115 10.52 -8.64 10.94
C ILE A 115 9.77 -9.96 10.81
N ALA A 116 9.23 -10.28 9.63
CA ALA A 116 8.49 -11.51 9.41
C ALA A 116 9.36 -12.75 9.66
N VAL A 117 10.59 -12.77 9.14
CA VAL A 117 11.55 -13.86 9.38
C VAL A 117 11.84 -14.00 10.88
N ALA A 118 12.17 -12.90 11.57
CA ALA A 118 12.48 -12.93 13.00
C ALA A 118 11.32 -13.34 13.92
N VAL A 119 10.07 -13.23 13.46
CA VAL A 119 8.88 -13.66 14.20
C VAL A 119 8.52 -15.12 13.91
N LEU A 120 8.94 -15.66 12.77
CA LEU A 120 8.65 -17.02 12.32
C LEU A 120 9.72 -18.05 12.74
N ASP A 121 10.91 -17.58 13.14
CA ASP A 121 11.97 -18.37 13.77
C ASP A 121 11.74 -18.53 15.29
#